data_AF-A0A2V1J012-F1
#
_entry.id   AF-A0A2V1J012-F1
#
_cell.length_a   1.000
_cell.length_b   1.000
_cell.length_c   1.000
_cell.angle_alpha   90.00
_cell.angle_beta   90.00
_cell.angle_gamma   90.00
#
_symmetry.space_group_name_H-M   'P 1'
#
loop_
_entity.id
_entity.type
_entity.pdbx_description
1 polymer ?
#
loop_
_entity_poly.entity_id
_entity_poly.type
_entity_poly.pdbx_seq_one_letter_code
_entity_poly.pdbx_strand_id
1 'polypeptide(L)'
;MPPVFPAGSRWSLRQLPLTPYQTQTTTMAIKGVIFDYGGTIDSRGVHWSEIIWDGWKLAGATFDKDAFRKAYVATERHFATHPVVRPDFDFRQLMQAKTSTEADFLRADGHAADSHMALSAASYCYDRAHECVGEARPVIQAVTDRMPAVLVSNFYGNVESVLADFGLRHLFAAVIESAVAGVRKPDPQIFRLGVEALGLQPEEVLVVGDSLRKDILPAESIGCRTAWLKGKGWTDEEDRATHPSQISALADILTIIGKQ
;
A
#
# COMPACT_ATOMS: atom_id res chain seq x y z
N MET A 1 -70.29 26.57 30.30
CA MET A 1 -69.56 27.83 30.53
C MET A 1 -68.10 27.62 30.13
N PRO A 2 -67.57 28.32 29.12
CA PRO A 2 -66.15 28.25 28.78
C PRO A 2 -65.35 29.27 29.63
N PRO A 3 -64.08 29.00 29.98
CA PRO A 3 -63.24 30.02 30.57
C PRO A 3 -62.64 30.95 29.50
N VAL A 4 -62.63 32.23 29.85
CA VAL A 4 -62.10 33.38 29.12
C VAL A 4 -60.57 33.41 29.22
N PHE A 5 -59.86 33.59 28.11
CA PHE A 5 -58.42 33.88 28.12
C PHE A 5 -58.17 35.40 28.17
N PRO A 6 -57.25 35.89 29.02
CA PRO A 6 -56.87 37.30 28.99
C PRO A 6 -55.90 37.57 27.84
N ALA A 7 -56.24 38.59 27.05
CA ALA A 7 -55.37 39.14 26.02
C ALA A 7 -54.30 40.03 26.66
N GLY A 8 -53.04 39.86 26.22
CA GLY A 8 -52.01 40.89 26.35
C GLY A 8 -50.76 40.43 27.10
N SER A 9 -49.73 40.07 26.34
CA SER A 9 -48.32 40.30 26.72
C SER A 9 -47.47 40.24 25.46
N ARG A 10 -46.93 41.40 25.04
CA ARG A 10 -45.94 41.53 23.97
C ARG A 10 -44.65 40.83 24.41
N TRP A 11 -44.30 39.71 23.79
CA TRP A 11 -42.99 39.10 23.94
C TRP A 11 -41.97 39.92 23.14
N SER A 12 -41.09 40.64 23.84
CA SER A 12 -39.88 41.21 23.25
C SER A 12 -38.90 40.07 22.99
N LEU A 13 -38.64 39.78 21.70
CA LEU A 13 -37.54 38.92 21.28
C LEU A 13 -36.23 39.63 21.64
N ARG A 14 -35.68 39.34 22.82
CA ARG A 14 -34.28 39.64 23.11
C ARG A 14 -33.44 38.71 22.25
N GLN A 15 -32.77 39.27 21.24
CA GLN A 15 -31.72 38.59 20.49
C GLN A 15 -30.62 38.18 21.48
N LEU A 16 -30.52 36.88 21.74
CA LEU A 16 -29.33 36.33 22.39
C LEU A 16 -28.19 36.34 21.36
N PRO A 17 -26.98 36.79 21.73
CA PRO A 17 -25.85 36.75 20.81
C PRO A 17 -25.52 35.29 20.49
N LEU A 18 -25.56 34.94 19.20
CA LEU A 18 -25.01 33.70 18.68
C LEU A 18 -23.49 33.75 18.90
N THR A 19 -23.00 33.01 19.88
CA THR A 19 -21.56 32.72 19.99
C THR A 19 -21.19 31.83 18.81
N PRO A 20 -20.19 32.21 17.98
CA PRO A 20 -19.74 31.32 16.93
C PRO A 20 -19.12 30.09 17.59
N TYR A 21 -19.71 28.92 17.34
CA TYR A 21 -19.10 27.64 17.67
C TYR A 21 -17.81 27.54 16.85
N GLN A 22 -16.67 27.86 17.47
CA GLN A 22 -15.37 27.61 16.87
C GLN A 22 -15.20 26.09 16.83
N THR A 23 -15.47 25.48 15.68
CA THR A 23 -14.90 24.17 15.35
C THR A 23 -13.38 24.36 15.28
N GLN A 24 -12.70 24.23 16.42
CA GLN A 24 -11.29 23.87 16.41
C GLN A 24 -11.24 22.44 15.85
N THR A 25 -11.14 22.32 14.52
CA THR A 25 -10.55 21.13 13.91
C THR A 25 -9.06 21.16 14.26
N THR A 26 -8.75 20.80 15.51
CA THR A 26 -7.40 20.38 15.87
C THR A 26 -7.15 19.12 15.06
N THR A 27 -6.37 19.22 14.00
CA THR A 27 -5.93 18.05 13.24
C THR A 27 -5.22 17.12 14.23
N MET A 28 -5.84 15.98 14.53
CA MET A 28 -5.28 14.99 15.45
C MET A 28 -3.88 14.59 14.98
N ALA A 29 -2.95 14.56 15.94
CA ALA A 29 -1.55 14.25 15.66
C ALA A 29 -1.39 12.78 15.25
N ILE A 30 -0.55 12.52 14.25
CA ILE A 30 -0.17 11.16 13.87
C ILE A 30 0.73 10.59 14.96
N LYS A 31 0.43 9.37 15.42
CA LYS A 31 1.16 8.64 16.46
C LYS A 31 1.73 7.31 15.98
N GLY A 32 1.38 6.86 14.78
CA GLY A 32 1.91 5.63 14.18
C GLY A 32 1.70 5.58 12.67
N VAL A 33 2.47 4.74 12.00
CA VAL A 33 2.43 4.62 10.53
C VAL A 33 2.24 3.17 10.12
N ILE A 34 1.35 2.95 9.17
CA ILE A 34 1.21 1.68 8.44
C ILE A 34 1.82 1.87 7.06
N PHE A 35 2.76 1.01 6.69
CA PHE A 35 3.32 0.98 5.35
C PHE A 35 2.77 -0.23 4.58
N ASP A 36 2.38 0.00 3.34
CA ASP A 36 2.41 -1.05 2.33
C ASP A 36 3.86 -1.36 1.91
N TYR A 37 4.08 -2.57 1.36
CA TYR A 37 5.38 -2.99 0.85
C TYR A 37 5.47 -2.84 -0.67
N GLY A 38 4.76 -3.71 -1.40
CA GLY A 38 4.89 -3.87 -2.84
C GLY A 38 4.21 -2.75 -3.62
N GLY A 39 4.97 -1.96 -4.37
CA GLY A 39 4.45 -0.71 -4.94
C GLY A 39 4.96 0.51 -4.18
N THR A 40 5.14 0.38 -2.86
CA THR A 40 5.38 1.53 -1.97
C THR A 40 6.84 1.66 -1.57
N ILE A 41 7.39 0.62 -0.93
CA ILE A 41 8.77 0.58 -0.43
C ILE A 41 9.73 0.11 -1.53
N ASP A 42 9.29 -0.82 -2.38
CA ASP A 42 10.17 -1.58 -3.28
C ASP A 42 10.09 -1.13 -4.76
N SER A 43 9.26 -0.13 -5.10
CA SER A 43 9.10 0.28 -6.50
C SER A 43 8.69 1.75 -6.74
N ARG A 44 8.74 2.63 -5.73
CA ARG A 44 8.49 4.09 -5.89
C ARG A 44 7.13 4.45 -6.49
N GLY A 45 6.08 3.73 -6.10
CA GLY A 45 4.72 3.90 -6.60
C GLY A 45 4.43 3.19 -7.92
N VAL A 46 5.40 2.45 -8.49
CA VAL A 46 5.23 1.73 -9.77
C VAL A 46 4.71 0.33 -9.51
N HIS A 47 3.60 -0.03 -10.13
CA HIS A 47 3.01 -1.36 -10.02
C HIS A 47 4.00 -2.44 -10.53
N TRP A 48 4.12 -3.54 -9.78
CA TRP A 48 5.12 -4.58 -10.02
C TRP A 48 5.07 -5.22 -11.42
N SER A 49 3.91 -5.22 -12.08
CA SER A 49 3.82 -5.66 -13.48
C SER A 49 4.68 -4.84 -14.43
N GLU A 50 4.83 -3.54 -14.19
CA GLU A 50 5.64 -2.66 -15.04
C GLU A 50 7.13 -2.94 -14.83
N ILE A 51 7.54 -3.19 -13.59
CA ILE A 51 8.92 -3.56 -13.26
C ILE A 51 9.30 -4.91 -13.89
N ILE A 52 8.43 -5.92 -13.76
CA ILE A 52 8.67 -7.24 -14.36
C ILE A 52 8.67 -7.14 -15.89
N TRP A 53 7.78 -6.33 -16.47
CA TRP A 53 7.78 -6.08 -17.91
C TRP A 53 9.09 -5.44 -18.40
N ASP A 54 9.62 -4.47 -17.67
CA ASP A 54 10.94 -3.89 -17.97
C ASP A 54 12.05 -4.94 -17.91
N GLY A 55 11.98 -5.86 -16.93
CA GLY A 55 12.87 -7.01 -16.83
C GLY A 55 12.82 -7.92 -18.05
N TRP A 56 11.61 -8.26 -18.53
CA TRP A 56 11.42 -9.06 -19.74
C TRP A 56 11.96 -8.37 -20.99
N LYS A 57 11.71 -7.07 -21.16
CA LYS A 57 12.27 -6.29 -22.29
C LYS A 57 13.79 -6.31 -22.30
N LEU A 58 14.42 -6.09 -21.14
CA LEU A 58 15.88 -6.11 -21.00
C LEU A 58 16.47 -7.50 -21.20
N ALA A 59 15.72 -8.54 -20.86
CA ALA A 59 16.06 -9.93 -21.15
C ALA A 59 15.91 -10.32 -22.63
N GLY A 60 15.47 -9.40 -23.51
CA GLY A 60 15.34 -9.64 -24.95
C GLY A 60 13.99 -10.22 -25.38
N ALA A 61 12.93 -10.03 -24.60
CA ALA A 61 11.58 -10.48 -24.97
C ALA A 61 11.14 -9.93 -26.33
N THR A 62 10.64 -10.83 -27.19
CA THR A 62 10.06 -10.49 -28.50
C THR A 62 8.54 -10.54 -28.52
N PHE A 63 7.91 -11.04 -27.45
CA PHE A 63 6.46 -10.97 -27.25
C PHE A 63 6.04 -9.58 -26.77
N ASP A 64 4.77 -9.23 -26.99
CA ASP A 64 4.24 -7.93 -26.60
C ASP A 64 3.78 -7.87 -25.13
N LYS A 65 3.40 -6.67 -24.71
CA LYS A 65 2.94 -6.42 -23.34
C LYS A 65 1.63 -7.14 -23.02
N ASP A 66 0.80 -7.44 -24.01
CA ASP A 66 -0.48 -8.12 -23.79
C ASP A 66 -0.27 -9.61 -23.51
N ALA A 67 0.63 -10.27 -24.24
CA ALA A 67 1.10 -11.62 -23.94
C ALA A 67 1.70 -11.70 -22.53
N PHE A 68 2.58 -10.76 -22.18
CA PHE A 68 3.11 -10.66 -20.81
C PHE A 68 2.01 -10.49 -19.76
N ARG A 69 1.04 -9.59 -19.98
CA ARG A 69 -0.04 -9.36 -18.99
C ARG A 69 -0.88 -10.61 -18.76
N LYS A 70 -1.13 -11.43 -19.79
CA LYS A 70 -1.78 -12.73 -19.62
C LYS A 70 -0.96 -13.67 -18.74
N ALA A 71 0.35 -13.76 -18.98
CA ALA A 71 1.27 -14.58 -18.19
C ALA A 71 1.37 -14.11 -16.73
N TYR A 72 1.46 -12.80 -16.50
CA TYR A 72 1.45 -12.20 -15.18
C TYR A 72 0.17 -12.56 -14.41
N VAL A 73 -1.01 -12.34 -15.01
CA VAL A 73 -2.30 -12.66 -14.37
C VAL A 73 -2.45 -14.16 -14.11
N ALA A 74 -2.02 -15.01 -15.05
CA ALA A 74 -2.03 -16.46 -14.87
C ALA A 74 -1.14 -16.89 -13.70
N THR A 75 0.05 -16.29 -13.58
CA THR A 75 1.00 -16.54 -12.49
C THR A 75 0.43 -16.11 -11.13
N GLU A 76 -0.18 -14.91 -11.03
CA GLU A 76 -0.84 -14.46 -9.79
C GLU A 76 -1.97 -15.41 -9.36
N ARG A 77 -2.77 -15.90 -10.32
CA ARG A 77 -3.82 -16.89 -10.04
C ARG A 77 -3.27 -18.24 -9.61
N HIS A 78 -2.17 -18.68 -10.23
CA HIS A 78 -1.49 -19.91 -9.86
C HIS A 78 -0.97 -19.82 -8.42
N PHE A 79 -0.30 -18.73 -8.05
CA PHE A 79 0.23 -18.50 -6.71
C PHE A 79 -0.87 -18.34 -5.65
N ALA A 80 -2.03 -17.80 -6.04
CA ALA A 80 -3.18 -17.70 -5.14
C ALA A 80 -3.82 -19.06 -4.80
N THR A 81 -3.57 -20.11 -5.59
CA THR A 81 -4.21 -21.42 -5.45
C THR A 81 -3.24 -22.56 -5.14
N HIS A 82 -1.93 -22.31 -5.32
CA HIS A 82 -0.86 -23.29 -5.10
C HIS A 82 0.23 -22.66 -4.23
N PRO A 83 0.74 -23.35 -3.20
CA PRO A 83 1.79 -22.85 -2.33
C PRO A 83 3.17 -22.95 -3.01
N VAL A 84 3.37 -22.18 -4.09
CA VAL A 84 4.64 -22.14 -4.85
C VAL A 84 5.73 -21.43 -4.05
N VAL A 85 5.37 -20.33 -3.38
CA VAL A 85 6.28 -19.52 -2.57
C VAL A 85 6.34 -20.11 -1.18
N ARG A 86 7.55 -20.46 -0.74
CA ARG A 86 7.77 -20.96 0.62
C ARG A 86 8.04 -19.80 1.59
N PRO A 87 7.69 -19.92 2.88
CA PRO A 87 7.93 -18.85 3.85
C PRO A 87 9.40 -18.44 3.98
N ASP A 88 10.34 -19.36 3.72
CA ASP A 88 11.79 -19.13 3.75
C ASP A 88 12.34 -18.46 2.47
N PHE A 89 11.51 -18.18 1.47
CA PHE A 89 11.96 -17.52 0.25
C PHE A 89 12.34 -16.07 0.50
N ASP A 90 13.57 -15.72 0.15
CA ASP A 90 14.00 -14.33 0.00
C ASP A 90 13.35 -13.67 -1.25
N PHE A 91 13.64 -12.38 -1.47
CA PHE A 91 13.01 -11.68 -2.58
C PHE A 91 13.53 -12.17 -3.94
N ARG A 92 14.79 -12.60 -4.01
CA ARG A 92 15.39 -13.11 -5.25
C ARG A 92 14.72 -14.42 -5.67
N GLN A 93 14.53 -15.34 -4.73
CA GLN A 93 13.86 -16.61 -4.92
C GLN A 93 12.39 -16.42 -5.30
N LEU A 94 11.70 -15.44 -4.68
CA LEU A 94 10.35 -15.05 -5.09
C LEU A 94 10.33 -14.58 -6.57
N MET A 95 11.22 -13.68 -6.97
CA MET A 95 11.28 -13.20 -8.36
C MET A 95 11.61 -14.32 -9.34
N GLN A 96 12.54 -15.22 -8.99
CA GLN A 96 12.85 -16.40 -9.80
C GLN A 96 11.64 -17.31 -9.99
N ALA A 97 10.87 -17.57 -8.92
CA ALA A 97 9.66 -18.38 -9.01
C ALA A 97 8.60 -17.71 -9.90
N LYS A 98 8.41 -16.39 -9.78
CA LYS A 98 7.45 -15.64 -10.59
C LYS A 98 7.83 -15.67 -12.07
N THR A 99 9.04 -15.23 -12.43
CA THR A 99 9.42 -15.14 -13.84
C THR A 99 9.56 -16.52 -14.49
N SER A 100 9.94 -17.56 -13.74
CA SER A 100 9.92 -18.93 -14.26
C SER A 100 8.51 -19.41 -14.58
N THR A 101 7.54 -19.14 -13.70
CA THR A 101 6.13 -19.48 -13.93
C THR A 101 5.54 -18.69 -15.11
N GLU A 102 5.89 -17.41 -15.24
CA GLU A 102 5.52 -16.60 -16.40
C GLU A 102 6.13 -17.15 -17.70
N ALA A 103 7.40 -17.56 -17.68
CA ALA A 103 8.07 -18.18 -18.81
C ALA A 103 7.38 -19.48 -19.25
N ASP A 104 6.97 -20.32 -18.30
CA ASP A 104 6.24 -21.56 -18.56
C ASP A 104 4.91 -21.26 -19.26
N PHE A 105 4.17 -20.26 -18.79
CA PHE A 105 2.94 -19.81 -19.42
C PHE A 105 3.18 -19.27 -20.84
N LEU A 106 4.16 -18.39 -21.01
CA LEU A 106 4.51 -17.80 -22.31
C LEU A 106 4.91 -18.87 -23.32
N ARG A 107 5.72 -19.87 -22.92
CA ARG A 107 6.10 -20.99 -23.78
C ARG A 107 4.90 -21.85 -24.16
N ALA A 108 3.98 -22.09 -23.22
CA ALA A 108 2.74 -22.82 -23.51
C ALA A 108 1.83 -22.06 -24.49
N ASP A 109 1.87 -20.73 -24.49
CA ASP A 109 1.16 -19.84 -25.42
C ASP A 109 1.92 -19.61 -26.75
N GLY A 110 3.04 -20.31 -26.97
CA GLY A 110 3.81 -20.27 -28.22
C GLY A 110 4.84 -19.14 -28.32
N HIS A 111 5.13 -18.44 -27.22
CA HIS A 111 6.13 -17.38 -27.18
C HIS A 111 7.53 -17.90 -26.78
N ALA A 112 8.57 -17.25 -27.31
CA ALA A 112 9.95 -17.51 -26.90
C ALA A 112 10.21 -16.84 -25.53
N ALA A 113 10.30 -17.65 -24.48
CA ALA A 113 10.62 -17.23 -23.12
C ALA A 113 11.43 -18.33 -22.42
N ASP A 114 12.74 -18.39 -22.69
CA ASP A 114 13.59 -19.42 -22.11
C ASP A 114 13.97 -19.12 -20.64
N SER A 115 14.55 -20.12 -19.97
CA SER A 115 14.94 -20.01 -18.57
C SER A 115 16.02 -18.96 -18.32
N HIS A 116 16.89 -18.67 -19.29
CA HIS A 116 17.90 -17.64 -19.15
C HIS A 116 17.25 -16.25 -19.14
N MET A 117 16.29 -16.01 -20.03
CA MET A 117 15.49 -14.79 -20.03
C MET A 117 14.73 -14.60 -18.72
N ALA A 118 14.10 -15.66 -18.21
CA ALA A 118 13.37 -15.63 -16.94
C ALA A 118 14.28 -15.27 -15.75
N LEU A 119 15.47 -15.87 -15.68
CA LEU A 119 16.46 -15.57 -14.64
C LEU A 119 17.00 -14.14 -14.77
N SER A 120 17.23 -13.66 -15.99
CA SER A 120 17.64 -12.27 -16.26
C SER A 120 16.57 -11.27 -15.81
N ALA A 121 15.30 -11.52 -16.13
CA ALA A 121 14.18 -10.70 -15.69
C ALA A 121 14.05 -10.69 -14.16
N ALA A 122 14.23 -11.84 -13.50
CA ALA A 122 14.22 -11.94 -12.04
C ALA A 122 15.36 -11.15 -11.40
N SER A 123 16.57 -11.23 -11.96
CA SER A 123 17.72 -10.46 -11.45
C SER A 123 17.45 -8.96 -11.54
N TYR A 124 16.95 -8.50 -12.69
CA TYR A 124 16.56 -7.10 -12.86
C TYR A 124 15.54 -6.64 -11.81
N CYS A 125 14.50 -7.45 -11.56
CA CYS A 125 13.48 -7.15 -10.56
C CYS A 125 14.06 -7.04 -9.16
N TYR A 126 14.94 -7.98 -8.77
CA TYR A 126 15.62 -7.94 -7.48
C TYR A 126 16.49 -6.69 -7.35
N ASP A 127 17.31 -6.39 -8.36
CA ASP A 127 18.25 -5.26 -8.30
C ASP A 127 17.48 -3.93 -8.22
N ARG A 128 16.35 -3.81 -8.95
CA ARG A 128 15.46 -2.65 -8.88
C ARG A 128 14.81 -2.52 -7.50
N ALA A 129 14.31 -3.60 -6.91
CA ALA A 129 13.77 -3.57 -5.54
C ALA A 129 14.84 -3.17 -4.53
N HIS A 130 16.04 -3.74 -4.62
CA HIS A 130 17.14 -3.44 -3.72
C HIS A 130 17.50 -1.94 -3.74
N GLU A 131 17.52 -1.32 -4.93
CA GLU A 131 17.72 0.12 -5.09
C GLU A 131 16.60 0.94 -4.42
N CYS A 132 15.33 0.65 -4.74
CA CYS A 132 14.18 1.34 -4.16
C CYS A 132 14.15 1.22 -2.62
N VAL A 133 14.40 0.01 -2.11
CA VAL A 133 14.44 -0.24 -0.68
C VAL A 133 15.59 0.52 -0.02
N GLY A 134 16.75 0.62 -0.68
CA GLY A 134 17.88 1.44 -0.21
C GLY A 134 17.52 2.91 0.00
N GLU A 135 16.69 3.46 -0.89
CA GLU A 135 16.18 4.84 -0.79
C GLU A 135 15.07 4.99 0.26
N ALA A 136 14.18 4.00 0.37
CA ALA A 136 13.07 4.02 1.32
C ALA A 136 13.54 3.84 2.77
N ARG A 137 14.57 3.02 2.99
CA ARG A 137 15.11 2.68 4.33
C ARG A 137 15.38 3.90 5.22
N PRO A 138 16.14 4.94 4.81
CA PRO A 138 16.38 6.11 5.66
C PRO A 138 15.10 6.88 6.01
N VAL A 139 14.10 6.89 5.12
CA VAL A 139 12.80 7.52 5.39
C VAL A 139 12.03 6.73 6.44
N ILE A 140 11.96 5.41 6.29
CA ILE A 140 11.31 4.52 7.26
C ILE A 140 12.02 4.61 8.62
N GLN A 141 13.36 4.60 8.64
CA GLN A 141 14.13 4.78 9.86
C GLN A 141 13.78 6.09 10.58
N ALA A 142 13.73 7.20 9.84
CA ALA A 142 13.37 8.51 10.40
C ALA A 142 11.94 8.54 10.97
N VAL A 143 11.03 7.74 10.44
CA VAL A 143 9.69 7.53 11.01
C VAL A 143 9.78 6.70 12.28
N THR A 144 10.48 5.57 12.25
CA THR A 144 10.54 4.61 13.36
C THR A 144 11.34 5.12 14.56
N ASP A 145 12.25 6.07 14.35
CA ASP A 145 12.94 6.80 15.42
C ASP A 145 11.98 7.68 16.26
N ARG A 146 10.77 7.96 15.74
CA ARG A 146 9.81 8.91 16.33
C ARG A 146 8.51 8.28 16.77
N MET A 147 8.08 7.21 16.10
CA MET A 147 6.80 6.55 16.33
C MET A 147 6.83 5.10 15.83
N PRO A 148 5.99 4.20 16.38
CA PRO A 148 5.90 2.84 15.89
C PRO A 148 5.39 2.79 14.45
N ALA A 149 5.94 1.84 13.68
CA ALA A 149 5.46 1.51 12.35
C ALA A 149 5.13 0.03 12.25
N VAL A 150 4.13 -0.30 11.43
CA VAL A 150 3.79 -1.68 11.06
C VAL A 150 3.71 -1.81 9.55
N LEU A 151 3.98 -3.01 9.05
CA LEU A 151 3.79 -3.32 7.64
C LEU A 151 2.44 -4.02 7.43
N VAL A 152 1.66 -3.61 6.44
CA VAL A 152 0.44 -4.31 6.01
C VAL A 152 0.53 -4.52 4.50
N SER A 153 0.61 -5.77 4.04
CA SER A 153 0.81 -6.06 2.61
C SER A 153 0.01 -7.27 2.09
N ASN A 154 -0.45 -7.17 0.85
CA ASN A 154 -0.91 -8.32 0.09
C ASN A 154 0.31 -9.06 -0.48
N PHE A 155 0.70 -10.17 0.16
CA PHE A 155 1.92 -10.90 -0.18
C PHE A 155 1.73 -12.43 -0.08
N TYR A 156 2.78 -13.21 -0.35
CA TYR A 156 2.69 -14.65 -0.68
C TYR A 156 2.99 -15.63 0.47
N GLY A 157 3.12 -15.16 1.70
CA GLY A 157 3.45 -15.93 2.90
C GLY A 157 4.93 -15.84 3.33
N ASN A 158 5.74 -15.00 2.68
CA ASN A 158 7.19 -14.92 2.87
C ASN A 158 7.70 -13.49 3.12
N VAL A 159 6.82 -12.53 3.42
CA VAL A 159 7.22 -11.12 3.58
C VAL A 159 8.25 -10.94 4.70
N GLU A 160 8.17 -11.75 5.75
CA GLU A 160 9.14 -11.78 6.86
C GLU A 160 10.58 -12.04 6.36
N SER A 161 10.75 -13.06 5.51
CA SER A 161 12.05 -13.40 4.90
C SER A 161 12.53 -12.33 3.92
N VAL A 162 11.62 -11.73 3.15
CA VAL A 162 11.92 -10.61 2.24
C VAL A 162 12.39 -9.37 3.00
N LEU A 163 11.73 -9.01 4.10
CA LEU A 163 12.16 -7.90 4.94
C LEU A 163 13.49 -8.18 5.63
N ALA A 164 13.78 -9.43 5.98
CA ALA A 164 15.05 -9.82 6.57
C ALA A 164 16.20 -9.71 5.55
N ASP A 165 16.00 -10.20 4.32
CA ASP A 165 16.93 -10.11 3.18
C ASP A 165 17.32 -8.64 2.91
N PHE A 166 16.33 -7.75 2.84
CA PHE A 166 16.58 -6.31 2.65
C PHE A 166 16.95 -5.54 3.92
N GLY A 167 17.10 -6.21 5.06
CA GLY A 167 17.47 -5.57 6.32
C GLY A 167 16.47 -4.52 6.80
N LEU A 168 15.17 -4.69 6.51
CA LEU A 168 14.09 -3.79 6.94
C LEU A 168 13.31 -4.34 8.14
N ARG A 169 13.40 -5.65 8.42
CA ARG A 169 12.48 -6.31 9.38
C ARG A 169 12.46 -5.66 10.76
N HIS A 170 13.61 -5.20 11.25
CA HIS A 170 13.76 -4.59 12.57
C HIS A 170 13.09 -3.22 12.72
N LEU A 171 12.68 -2.60 11.61
CA LEU A 171 12.01 -1.29 11.61
C LEU A 171 10.51 -1.40 11.93
N PHE A 172 9.92 -2.58 11.80
CA PHE A 172 8.48 -2.77 11.97
C PHE A 172 8.17 -3.49 13.28
N ALA A 173 7.30 -2.89 14.09
CA ALA A 173 6.79 -3.49 15.32
C ALA A 173 5.98 -4.76 15.06
N ALA A 174 5.26 -4.79 13.94
CA ALA A 174 4.49 -5.93 13.46
C ALA A 174 4.43 -5.96 11.93
N VAL A 175 4.19 -7.14 11.40
CA VAL A 175 4.01 -7.39 9.97
C VAL A 175 2.72 -8.17 9.77
N ILE A 176 1.77 -7.57 9.05
CA ILE A 176 0.46 -8.14 8.74
C ILE A 176 0.43 -8.49 7.25
N GLU A 177 0.54 -9.78 6.98
CA GLU A 177 0.57 -10.32 5.62
C GLU A 177 -0.76 -10.98 5.26
N SER A 178 -1.31 -10.66 4.09
CA SER A 178 -2.63 -11.17 3.71
C SER A 178 -2.73 -12.70 3.65
N ALA A 179 -1.67 -13.38 3.18
CA ALA A 179 -1.66 -14.84 3.06
C ALA A 179 -1.67 -15.52 4.44
N VAL A 180 -1.09 -14.89 5.45
CA VAL A 180 -1.04 -15.39 6.83
C VAL A 180 -2.29 -15.00 7.62
N ALA A 181 -2.76 -13.76 7.44
CA ALA A 181 -3.93 -13.23 8.15
C ALA A 181 -5.28 -13.74 7.62
N GLY A 182 -5.31 -14.26 6.38
CA GLY A 182 -6.55 -14.73 5.73
C GLY A 182 -7.48 -13.62 5.26
N VAL A 183 -7.09 -12.36 5.43
CA VAL A 183 -7.80 -11.16 4.97
C VAL A 183 -6.86 -10.36 4.08
N ARG A 184 -7.37 -9.84 2.95
CA ARG A 184 -6.54 -9.15 1.96
C ARG A 184 -7.13 -7.81 1.55
N LYS A 185 -6.27 -6.85 1.22
CA LYS A 185 -6.67 -5.60 0.57
C LYS A 185 -7.46 -5.90 -0.71
N PRO A 186 -8.59 -5.23 -1.01
CA PRO A 186 -9.06 -3.99 -0.39
C PRO A 186 -10.01 -4.17 0.81
N ASP A 187 -10.06 -5.33 1.46
CA ASP A 187 -10.86 -5.48 2.67
C ASP A 187 -10.30 -4.58 3.79
N PRO A 188 -11.07 -3.61 4.32
CA PRO A 188 -10.59 -2.68 5.35
C PRO A 188 -10.19 -3.37 6.66
N GLN A 189 -10.65 -4.60 6.91
CA GLN A 189 -10.29 -5.35 8.11
C GLN A 189 -8.77 -5.58 8.20
N ILE A 190 -8.04 -5.70 7.09
CA ILE A 190 -6.58 -5.87 7.15
C ILE A 190 -5.87 -4.64 7.73
N PHE A 191 -6.39 -3.43 7.49
CA PHE A 191 -5.87 -2.21 8.08
C PHE A 191 -6.25 -2.09 9.55
N ARG A 192 -7.44 -2.58 9.95
CA ARG A 192 -7.80 -2.68 11.37
C ARG A 192 -6.81 -3.54 12.15
N LEU A 193 -6.38 -4.67 11.60
CA LEU A 193 -5.33 -5.51 12.22
C LEU A 193 -4.02 -4.72 12.40
N GLY A 194 -3.64 -3.88 11.43
CA GLY A 194 -2.48 -3.00 11.55
C GLY A 194 -2.64 -1.92 12.63
N VAL A 195 -3.81 -1.28 12.70
CA VAL A 195 -4.12 -0.28 13.74
C VAL A 195 -4.15 -0.91 15.13
N GLU A 196 -4.73 -2.11 15.26
CA GLU A 196 -4.74 -2.89 16.51
C GLU A 196 -3.32 -3.25 16.94
N ALA A 197 -2.45 -3.67 16.01
CA ALA A 197 -1.05 -3.97 16.30
C ALA A 197 -0.25 -2.74 16.76
N LEU A 198 -0.64 -1.54 16.34
CA LEU A 198 -0.08 -0.27 16.85
C LEU A 198 -0.64 0.12 18.23
N GLY A 199 -1.79 -0.43 18.64
CA GLY A 199 -2.49 -0.03 19.86
C GLY A 199 -3.05 1.40 19.82
N LEU A 200 -3.39 1.90 18.63
CA LEU A 200 -3.84 3.28 18.38
C LEU A 200 -5.29 3.34 17.91
N GLN A 201 -5.87 4.54 17.87
CA GLN A 201 -7.11 4.79 17.13
C GLN A 201 -6.82 5.03 15.64
N PRO A 202 -7.75 4.67 14.72
CA PRO A 202 -7.55 4.89 13.29
C PRO A 202 -7.13 6.33 12.94
N GLU A 203 -7.75 7.34 13.55
CA GLU A 203 -7.50 8.75 13.26
C GLU A 203 -6.09 9.23 13.66
N GLU A 204 -5.37 8.44 14.47
CA GLU A 204 -4.00 8.66 14.91
C GLU A 204 -2.96 7.99 13.98
N VAL A 205 -3.42 7.23 12.98
CA VAL A 205 -2.58 6.41 12.11
C VAL A 205 -2.51 6.99 10.69
N LEU A 206 -1.30 7.06 10.15
CA LEU A 206 -1.06 7.36 8.74
C LEU A 206 -0.84 6.04 7.98
N VAL A 207 -1.65 5.76 6.96
CA VAL A 207 -1.40 4.66 6.01
C VAL A 207 -0.73 5.19 4.76
N VAL A 208 0.42 4.61 4.42
CA VAL A 208 1.21 4.97 3.24
C VAL A 208 1.18 3.80 2.25
N GLY A 209 0.72 4.05 1.03
CA GLY A 209 0.59 3.02 0.00
C GLY A 209 0.59 3.57 -1.43
N ASP A 210 0.76 2.71 -2.42
CA ASP A 210 0.78 3.08 -3.85
C ASP A 210 -0.58 2.92 -4.54
N SER A 211 -1.49 2.13 -3.97
CA SER A 211 -2.76 1.81 -4.60
C SER A 211 -3.90 2.59 -3.98
N LEU A 212 -4.50 3.50 -4.75
CA LEU A 212 -5.71 4.21 -4.32
C LEU A 212 -6.81 3.25 -3.86
N ARG A 213 -7.06 2.19 -4.65
CA ARG A 213 -8.14 1.23 -4.39
C ARG A 213 -7.81 0.23 -3.28
N LYS A 214 -6.55 -0.23 -3.17
CA LYS A 214 -6.16 -1.28 -2.22
C LYS A 214 -5.65 -0.73 -0.89
N ASP A 215 -5.07 0.45 -0.88
CA ASP A 215 -4.45 1.03 0.32
C ASP A 215 -5.24 2.21 0.86
N ILE A 216 -5.50 3.19 0.01
CA ILE A 216 -5.94 4.52 0.45
C ILE A 216 -7.43 4.52 0.84
N LEU A 217 -8.31 4.16 -0.09
CA LEU A 217 -9.76 4.13 0.15
C LEU A 217 -10.17 3.20 1.31
N PRO A 218 -9.65 1.95 1.42
CA PRO A 218 -10.00 1.10 2.55
C PRO A 218 -9.45 1.60 3.89
N ALA A 219 -8.25 2.19 3.94
CA ALA A 219 -7.73 2.81 5.15
C ALA A 219 -8.59 4.02 5.60
N GLU A 220 -9.00 4.87 4.66
CA GLU A 220 -9.87 6.01 4.96
C GLU A 220 -11.24 5.56 5.47
N SER A 221 -11.77 4.47 4.92
CA SER A 221 -13.08 3.94 5.33
C SER A 221 -13.15 3.52 6.81
N ILE A 222 -12.00 3.31 7.45
CA ILE A 222 -11.91 2.99 8.89
C ILE A 222 -11.45 4.18 9.74
N GLY A 223 -11.23 5.36 9.15
CA GLY A 223 -10.86 6.58 9.85
C GLY A 223 -9.36 6.92 9.79
N CYS A 224 -8.53 6.12 9.12
CA CYS A 224 -7.11 6.43 9.01
C CYS A 224 -6.85 7.65 8.12
N ARG A 225 -5.78 8.38 8.45
CA ARG A 225 -5.18 9.35 7.52
C ARG A 225 -4.35 8.59 6.50
N THR A 226 -4.22 9.14 5.29
CA THR A 226 -3.50 8.47 4.21
C THR A 226 -2.44 9.36 3.58
N ALA A 227 -1.44 8.72 2.97
CA ALA A 227 -0.51 9.34 2.03
C ALA A 227 -0.35 8.40 0.83
N TRP A 228 -0.78 8.86 -0.34
CA TRP A 228 -0.80 8.07 -1.56
C TRP A 228 0.44 8.32 -2.41
N LEU A 229 1.35 7.35 -2.44
CA LEU A 229 2.54 7.41 -3.29
C LEU A 229 2.16 7.11 -4.73
N LYS A 230 1.91 8.17 -5.49
CA LYS A 230 1.39 8.06 -6.85
C LYS A 230 2.50 7.72 -7.84
N GLY A 231 2.41 6.55 -8.46
CA GLY A 231 3.19 6.19 -9.65
C GLY A 231 2.35 5.53 -10.74
N LYS A 232 3.00 4.73 -11.58
CA LYS A 232 2.40 4.02 -12.71
C LYS A 232 1.61 2.80 -12.21
N GLY A 233 0.30 2.79 -12.43
CA GLY A 233 -0.62 1.74 -12.02
C GLY A 233 -0.75 0.60 -13.03
N TRP A 234 -1.67 -0.33 -12.75
CA TRP A 234 -1.96 -1.48 -13.61
C TRP A 234 -2.81 -1.11 -14.83
N THR A 235 -3.63 -0.07 -14.72
CA THR A 235 -4.53 0.42 -15.78
C THR A 235 -4.38 1.92 -16.02
N ASP A 236 -4.78 2.39 -17.20
CA ASP A 236 -4.78 3.83 -17.49
C ASP A 236 -5.78 4.61 -16.62
N GLU A 237 -6.83 3.94 -16.12
CA GLU A 237 -7.76 4.54 -15.16
C GLU A 237 -7.05 4.78 -13.82
N GLU A 238 -6.31 3.79 -13.32
CA GLU A 238 -5.50 3.95 -12.12
C GLU A 238 -4.48 5.06 -12.33
N ASP A 239 -3.83 5.16 -13.49
CA ASP A 239 -2.88 6.24 -13.81
C ASP A 239 -3.51 7.63 -13.74
N ARG A 240 -4.71 7.81 -14.29
CA ARG A 240 -5.42 9.10 -14.32
C ARG A 240 -6.07 9.48 -12.99
N ALA A 241 -6.22 8.54 -12.06
CA ALA A 241 -6.83 8.81 -10.77
C ALA A 241 -6.05 9.88 -9.98
N THR A 242 -6.78 10.70 -9.24
CA THR A 242 -6.25 11.75 -8.36
C THR A 242 -6.83 11.59 -6.96
N HIS A 243 -6.10 12.03 -5.95
CA HIS A 243 -6.56 11.99 -4.56
C HIS A 243 -5.89 13.10 -3.72
N PRO A 244 -6.59 13.75 -2.76
CA PRO A 244 -6.01 14.81 -1.93
C PRO A 244 -4.79 14.39 -1.10
N SER A 245 -4.65 13.11 -0.77
CA SER A 245 -3.51 12.59 -0.02
C SER A 245 -2.29 12.22 -0.87
N GLN A 246 -2.30 12.59 -2.15
CA GLN A 246 -1.19 12.30 -3.06
C GLN A 246 0.13 12.92 -2.60
N ILE A 247 1.17 12.09 -2.58
CA ILE A 247 2.57 12.47 -2.39
C ILE A 247 3.38 12.07 -3.63
N SER A 248 4.49 12.76 -3.86
CA SER A 248 5.36 12.56 -5.01
C SER A 248 6.58 11.70 -4.70
N ALA A 249 7.01 11.67 -3.44
CA ALA A 249 8.07 10.82 -2.96
C ALA A 249 7.74 10.32 -1.55
N LEU A 250 8.24 9.14 -1.19
CA LEU A 250 8.04 8.58 0.15
C LEU A 250 8.50 9.53 1.25
N ALA A 251 9.57 10.30 1.00
CA ALA A 251 10.09 11.30 1.95
C ALA A 251 9.10 12.41 2.33
N ASP A 252 8.08 12.67 1.50
CA ASP A 252 7.07 13.70 1.75
C ASP A 252 6.29 13.42 3.05
N ILE A 253 6.19 12.15 3.47
CA ILE A 253 5.50 11.76 4.71
C ILE A 253 6.16 12.38 5.95
N LEU A 254 7.46 12.69 5.91
CA LEU A 254 8.17 13.32 7.02
C LEU A 254 7.64 14.73 7.31
N THR A 255 7.09 15.40 6.31
CA THR A 255 6.40 16.69 6.48
C THR A 255 5.01 16.50 7.06
N ILE A 256 4.31 15.43 6.68
CA ILE A 256 2.95 15.11 7.13
C ILE A 256 2.91 14.77 8.63
N ILE A 257 3.90 13.99 9.10
CA ILE A 257 4.03 13.64 10.52
C ILE A 257 4.60 14.79 11.38
N GLY A 258 4.86 15.95 10.77
CA GLY A 258 5.42 17.15 11.41
C GLY A 258 6.87 16.97 11.88
N LYS A 259 7.49 18.04 12.39
CA LYS A 259 8.69 17.95 13.25
C LYS A 259 8.22 17.96 14.70
N GLN A 260 8.84 17.14 15.57
CA GLN A 260 8.63 17.30 17.02
C GLN A 260 9.36 18.56 17.49
#